data_AF-A0AAW0XNL0-F1
#
_entry.id   AF-A0AAW0XNL0-F1
#
_cell.length_a   1.000
_cell.length_b   1.000
_cell.length_c   1.000
_cell.angle_alpha   90.00
_cell.angle_beta   90.00
_cell.angle_gamma   90.00
#
_symmetry.space_group_name_H-M   'P 1'
#
loop_
_entity.id
_entity.type
_entity.pdbx_description
1 polymer ?
#
loop_
_entity_poly.entity_id
_entity_poly.type
_entity_poly.pdbx_seq_one_letter_code
_entity_poly.pdbx_strand_id
1 'polypeptide(L)'
;VYQNVGAKIQEDLSEAPVIIGVKQVPIDQLITNRTYCFFSLTIKAQEANMPLLDAILENNIRLLDYERMCDRQGQHVVAFGKYTGVACMINILNGLGLCLLILGHHTPFM
;
A
#
# COMPACT_ATOMS: atom_id res chain seq x y z
N VAL A 1 -13.57 7.53 -15.75
CA VAL A 1 -12.64 6.39 -15.97
C VAL A 1 -13.17 5.10 -15.36
N TYR A 2 -13.44 5.02 -14.04
CA TYR A 2 -14.00 3.81 -13.42
C TYR A 2 -15.45 3.47 -13.86
N GLN A 3 -16.32 4.48 -13.97
CA GLN A 3 -17.70 4.28 -14.49
C GLN A 3 -17.70 3.66 -15.90
N ASN A 4 -16.72 4.03 -16.73
CA ASN A 4 -16.62 3.56 -18.11
C ASN A 4 -16.35 2.05 -18.20
N VAL A 5 -15.84 1.44 -17.13
CA VAL A 5 -15.62 -0.02 -17.02
C VAL A 5 -16.68 -0.71 -16.16
N GLY A 6 -17.82 -0.03 -15.90
CA GLY A 6 -18.97 -0.59 -15.19
C GLY A 6 -18.91 -0.49 -13.67
N ALA A 7 -17.94 0.23 -13.10
CA ALA A 7 -17.91 0.45 -11.65
C ALA A 7 -19.05 1.36 -11.21
N LYS A 8 -19.72 0.99 -10.11
CA LYS A 8 -20.66 1.86 -9.40
C LYS A 8 -19.86 2.81 -8.50
N ILE A 9 -20.11 4.10 -8.64
CA ILE A 9 -19.48 5.12 -7.78
C ILE A 9 -20.42 5.40 -6.63
N GLN A 10 -19.93 5.16 -5.43
CA GLN A 10 -20.64 5.38 -4.18
C GLN A 10 -19.64 5.68 -3.07
N GLU A 11 -20.05 6.50 -2.12
CA GLU A 11 -19.23 6.83 -0.95
C GLU A 11 -19.42 5.79 0.18
N ASP A 12 -20.60 5.19 0.27
CA ASP A 12 -20.89 4.18 1.27
C ASP A 12 -20.37 2.79 0.83
N LEU A 13 -19.50 2.20 1.65
CA LEU A 13 -18.93 0.87 1.44
C LEU A 13 -19.66 -0.22 2.23
N SER A 14 -20.73 0.12 2.95
CA SER A 14 -21.44 -0.80 3.84
C SER A 14 -21.96 -2.05 3.13
N GLU A 15 -22.36 -1.95 1.86
CA GLU A 15 -22.82 -3.10 1.07
C GLU A 15 -21.68 -3.97 0.53
N ALA A 16 -20.43 -3.48 0.55
CA ALA A 16 -19.30 -4.19 -0.01
C ALA A 16 -18.91 -5.39 0.88
N PRO A 17 -18.92 -6.63 0.37
CA PRO A 17 -18.51 -7.80 1.15
C PRO A 17 -16.99 -7.85 1.36
N VAL A 18 -16.24 -7.22 0.46
CA VAL A 18 -14.78 -7.15 0.48
C VAL A 18 -14.37 -5.71 0.18
N ILE A 19 -13.52 -5.14 1.05
CA ILE A 19 -12.95 -3.81 0.90
C ILE A 19 -11.46 -3.96 0.55
N ILE A 20 -11.06 -3.39 -0.58
CA ILE A 20 -9.72 -3.55 -1.15
C ILE A 20 -9.05 -2.18 -1.16
N GLY A 21 -7.86 -2.09 -0.58
CA GLY A 21 -7.09 -0.85 -0.48
C GLY A 21 -5.60 -1.10 -0.51
N VAL A 22 -4.82 -0.06 -0.83
CA VAL A 22 -3.35 -0.18 -0.86
C VAL A 22 -2.77 -0.13 0.55
N LYS A 23 -3.31 0.71 1.44
CA LYS A 23 -2.83 0.92 2.81
C LYS A 23 -3.92 0.57 3.82
N GLN A 24 -3.51 0.45 5.08
CA GLN A 24 -4.43 0.31 6.22
C GLN A 24 -5.50 1.41 6.26
N VAL A 25 -6.69 1.02 6.71
CA VAL A 25 -7.81 1.92 6.99
C VAL A 25 -7.68 2.46 8.41
N PRO A 26 -8.00 3.74 8.68
CA PRO A 26 -8.08 4.26 10.04
C PRO A 26 -8.99 3.41 10.92
N ILE A 27 -8.61 3.19 12.18
CA ILE A 27 -9.32 2.28 13.10
C ILE A 27 -10.80 2.70 13.28
N ASP A 28 -11.05 4.00 13.36
CA ASP A 28 -12.38 4.62 13.49
C ASP A 28 -13.28 4.45 12.25
N GLN A 29 -12.70 4.01 11.13
CA GLN A 29 -13.41 3.79 9.86
C GLN A 29 -13.57 2.31 9.51
N LEU A 30 -13.15 1.40 10.40
CA LEU A 30 -13.35 -0.02 10.20
C LEU A 30 -14.84 -0.38 10.31
N ILE A 31 -15.32 -1.15 9.35
CA ILE A 31 -16.69 -1.66 9.33
C ILE A 31 -16.66 -3.09 9.88
N THR A 32 -17.37 -3.31 10.98
CA THR A 32 -17.49 -4.60 11.66
C THR A 32 -18.03 -5.70 10.74
N ASN A 33 -17.57 -6.95 10.92
CA ASN A 33 -17.99 -8.12 10.13
C ASN A 33 -17.77 -7.98 8.61
N ARG A 34 -16.64 -7.41 8.21
CA ARG A 34 -16.23 -7.28 6.80
C ARG A 34 -14.93 -8.02 6.51
N THR A 35 -14.66 -8.25 5.22
CA THR A 35 -13.37 -8.74 4.75
C THR A 35 -12.57 -7.57 4.18
N TYR A 36 -11.32 -7.41 4.61
CA TYR A 36 -10.42 -6.38 4.12
C TYR A 36 -9.20 -6.98 3.44
N CYS A 37 -8.68 -6.29 2.43
CA CYS A 37 -7.47 -6.67 1.72
C CYS A 37 -6.56 -5.43 1.51
N PHE A 38 -5.44 -5.38 2.24
CA PHE A 38 -4.46 -4.30 2.21
C PHE A 38 -3.13 -4.74 2.85
N PHE A 39 -2.08 -3.92 2.74
CA PHE A 39 -0.86 -4.08 3.54
C PHE A 39 -1.12 -3.59 4.97
N SER A 40 -1.31 -4.51 5.92
CA SER A 40 -1.64 -4.13 7.30
C SER A 40 -0.44 -3.70 8.12
N LEU A 41 0.76 -4.11 7.68
CA LEU A 41 2.03 -3.89 8.41
C LEU A 41 2.05 -4.54 9.80
N THR A 42 1.18 -5.52 10.06
CA THR A 42 1.04 -6.15 11.39
C THR A 42 1.90 -7.40 11.55
N ILE A 43 2.27 -8.10 10.47
CA ILE A 43 2.99 -9.38 10.57
C ILE A 43 4.35 -9.29 11.29
N LYS A 44 4.99 -8.13 11.24
CA LYS A 44 6.28 -7.87 11.89
C LYS A 44 6.17 -7.47 13.37
N ALA A 45 4.96 -7.46 13.93
CA ALA A 45 4.69 -7.12 15.33
C ALA A 45 5.27 -5.77 15.79
N GLN A 46 5.28 -4.78 14.89
CA GLN A 46 5.71 -3.42 15.25
C GLN A 46 4.65 -2.76 16.14
N GLU A 47 5.06 -2.25 17.29
CA GLU A 47 4.17 -1.70 18.34
C GLU A 47 3.13 -0.71 17.77
N ALA A 48 3.57 0.20 16.89
CA ALA A 48 2.70 1.20 16.27
C ALA A 48 1.55 0.62 15.42
N ASN A 49 1.67 -0.62 14.94
CA ASN A 49 0.67 -1.28 14.09
C ASN A 49 -0.22 -2.25 14.86
N MET A 50 0.11 -2.60 16.11
CA MET A 50 -0.68 -3.56 16.91
C MET A 50 -2.09 -3.08 17.26
N PRO A 51 -2.33 -1.78 17.53
CA PRO A 51 -3.70 -1.30 17.76
C PRO A 51 -4.66 -1.60 16.59
N LEU A 52 -4.16 -1.62 15.35
CA LEU A 52 -4.97 -2.00 14.19
C LEU A 52 -5.33 -3.49 14.21
N LEU A 53 -4.39 -4.35 14.61
CA LEU A 53 -4.64 -5.78 14.70
C LEU A 53 -5.69 -6.08 15.78
N ASP A 54 -5.58 -5.43 16.94
CA ASP A 54 -6.56 -5.54 18.03
C ASP A 54 -7.95 -5.13 17.54
N ALA A 55 -8.05 -3.96 16.89
CA ALA A 55 -9.32 -3.48 16.33
C ALA A 55 -9.91 -4.43 15.28
N ILE A 56 -9.08 -5.06 14.43
CA ILE A 56 -9.52 -6.06 13.45
C ILE A 56 -10.14 -7.28 14.13
N LEU A 57 -9.52 -7.76 15.22
CA LEU A 57 -10.01 -8.90 15.99
C LEU A 57 -11.32 -8.54 16.72
N GLU A 58 -11.37 -7.40 17.40
CA GLU A 58 -12.56 -6.91 18.11
C GLU A 58 -13.76 -6.73 17.18
N ASN A 59 -13.53 -6.28 15.94
CA ASN A 59 -14.57 -6.04 14.96
C ASN A 59 -14.97 -7.30 14.15
N ASN A 60 -14.44 -8.47 14.49
CA ASN A 60 -14.65 -9.71 13.75
C ASN A 60 -14.37 -9.52 12.24
N ILE A 61 -13.29 -8.81 11.93
CA ILE A 61 -12.87 -8.53 10.56
C ILE A 61 -11.96 -9.65 10.07
N ARG A 62 -12.21 -10.11 8.84
CA ARG A 62 -11.29 -11.02 8.14
C ARG A 62 -10.28 -10.20 7.35
N LEU A 63 -9.01 -10.27 7.75
CA LEU A 63 -7.91 -9.60 7.06
C LEU A 63 -7.21 -10.53 6.05
N LEU A 64 -7.11 -10.08 4.81
CA LEU A 64 -6.30 -10.67 3.75
C LEU A 64 -5.07 -9.79 3.49
N ASP A 65 -3.98 -10.06 4.21
CA ASP A 65 -2.77 -9.23 4.18
C ASP A 65 -1.92 -9.51 2.92
N TYR A 66 -1.72 -8.49 2.09
CA TYR A 66 -0.89 -8.57 0.89
C TYR A 66 0.54 -8.98 1.19
N GLU A 67 1.08 -8.62 2.36
CA GLU A 67 2.45 -8.98 2.76
C GLU A 67 2.63 -10.51 2.87
N ARG A 68 1.54 -11.28 3.00
CA ARG A 68 1.57 -12.75 3.10
C ARG A 68 0.98 -13.46 1.89
N MET A 69 0.59 -12.74 0.85
CA MET A 69 0.16 -13.34 -0.40
C MET A 69 1.36 -13.74 -1.25
N CYS A 70 1.69 -15.03 -1.23
CA CYS A 70 2.77 -15.62 -2.01
C CYS A 70 2.25 -16.71 -2.95
N ASP A 71 2.92 -16.91 -4.08
CA ASP A 71 2.68 -18.04 -4.97
C ASP A 71 3.29 -19.35 -4.41
N ARG A 72 3.21 -20.43 -5.20
CA ARG A 72 3.74 -21.75 -4.83
C ARG A 72 5.28 -21.78 -4.70
N GLN A 73 5.97 -20.80 -5.27
CA GLN A 73 7.42 -20.65 -5.20
C GLN A 73 7.84 -19.72 -4.07
N GLY A 74 6.88 -19.17 -3.31
CA GLY A 74 7.13 -18.23 -2.21
C GLY A 74 7.26 -16.78 -2.67
N GLN A 75 7.05 -16.48 -3.95
CA GLN A 75 7.17 -15.13 -4.48
C GLN A 75 5.91 -14.31 -4.16
N HIS A 76 6.10 -13.08 -3.67
CA HIS A 76 4.99 -12.19 -3.38
C HIS A 76 4.21 -11.87 -4.65
N VAL A 77 2.89 -12.11 -4.63
CA VAL A 77 2.01 -11.84 -5.79
C VAL A 77 1.64 -10.37 -5.90
N VAL A 78 1.70 -9.63 -4.79
CA VAL A 78 1.50 -8.18 -4.73
C VAL A 78 2.79 -7.52 -4.27
N ALA A 79 3.49 -6.85 -5.18
CA ALA A 79 4.72 -6.13 -4.88
C ALA A 79 4.90 -4.92 -5.81
N PHE A 80 5.55 -3.87 -5.30
CA PHE A 80 5.81 -2.63 -6.04
C PHE A 80 7.27 -2.46 -6.49
N GLY A 81 8.12 -3.47 -6.26
CA GLY A 81 9.58 -3.37 -6.40
C GLY A 81 10.08 -2.80 -7.72
N LYS A 82 9.46 -3.18 -8.85
CA LYS A 82 9.84 -2.67 -10.19
C LYS A 82 9.73 -1.15 -10.28
N TYR A 83 8.57 -0.60 -9.91
CA TYR A 83 8.32 0.84 -10.01
C TYR A 83 9.01 1.62 -8.88
N THR A 84 9.13 1.03 -7.68
CA THR A 84 9.97 1.59 -6.61
C THR A 84 11.42 1.77 -7.08
N GLY A 85 11.98 0.79 -7.78
CA GLY A 85 13.34 0.88 -8.33
C GLY A 85 13.48 2.02 -9.36
N VAL A 86 12.51 2.17 -10.25
CA VAL A 86 12.51 3.28 -11.23
C VAL A 86 12.42 4.64 -10.52
N ALA A 87 11.52 4.78 -9.54
CA ALA A 87 11.38 6.01 -8.77
C ALA A 87 12.67 6.35 -7.99
N CYS A 88 13.29 5.36 -7.35
CA CYS A 88 14.57 5.55 -6.67
C CYS A 88 15.68 5.97 -7.64
N MET A 89 15.77 5.35 -8.81
CA MET A 89 16.76 5.72 -9.82
C MET A 89 16.60 7.19 -10.24
N ILE A 90 15.37 7.63 -10.53
CA ILE A 90 15.08 9.02 -10.91
C ILE A 90 15.52 9.98 -9.79
N ASN A 91 15.15 9.70 -8.54
CA ASN A 91 15.52 10.53 -7.40
C ASN A 91 17.04 10.60 -7.19
N ILE A 92 17.76 9.48 -7.35
CA ILE A 92 19.21 9.44 -7.23
C ILE A 92 19.89 10.23 -8.34
N LEU A 93 19.42 10.09 -9.59
CA LEU A 93 19.96 10.86 -10.72
C LEU A 93 19.74 12.36 -10.49
N ASN A 94 18.55 12.77 -10.05
CA ASN A 94 18.26 14.16 -9.69
C ASN A 94 19.17 14.67 -8.56
N GLY A 95 19.32 13.90 -7.48
CA GLY A 95 20.23 14.24 -6.37
C GLY A 95 21.68 14.38 -6.82
N LEU A 96 22.16 13.49 -7.68
CA LEU A 96 23.48 13.59 -8.30
C LEU A 96 23.61 14.85 -9.15
N GLY A 97 22.58 15.19 -9.92
CA GLY A 97 22.51 16.41 -10.72
C GLY A 97 22.71 17.66 -9.87
N LEU A 98 22.00 17.75 -8.74
CA LEU A 98 22.14 18.84 -7.77
C LEU A 98 23.56 18.94 -7.18
N CYS A 99 24.15 17.81 -6.79
CA CYS A 99 25.53 17.78 -6.28
C CYS A 99 26.54 18.26 -7.33
N LEU A 100 26.42 17.80 -8.58
CA LEU A 100 27.32 18.19 -9.67
C LEU A 100 27.21 19.67 -10.00
N LEU A 101 26.01 20.25 -9.95
CA LEU A 101 25.81 21.69 -10.13
C LEU A 101 26.50 22.52 -9.05
N ILE A 102 26.43 22.09 -7.78
CA ILE A 102 27.13 22.75 -6.67
C ILE A 102 28.65 22.71 -6.88
N LEU A 103 29.16 21.63 -7.46
CA LEU A 103 30.58 21.47 -7.82
C LEU A 103 30.97 22.23 -9.11
N GLY A 104 30.02 22.91 -9.77
CA GLY A 104 30.27 23.71 -10.97
C GLY A 104 30.23 22.93 -12.29
N HIS A 105 29.68 21.72 -12.30
CA HIS A 105 29.53 20.90 -13.50
C HIS A 105 28.13 21.02 -14.12
N HIS A 106 28.06 21.09 -15.46
CA HIS A 106 26.80 20.98 -16.21
C HIS A 106 26.42 19.50 -16.39
N THR A 107 25.14 19.17 -16.22
CA THR A 107 24.66 17.78 -16.21
C THR A 107 23.22 17.68 -16.74
N PRO A 108 22.87 16.62 -17.50
CA PRO A 108 21.51 16.38 -17.98
C PRO A 108 20.61 15.68 -16.93
N PHE A 109 21.11 15.46 -15.71
CA PHE A 109 20.36 14.76 -14.65
C PHE A 109 19.45 15.66 -13.82
N MET A 110 19.13 16.86 -14.31
CA MET A 110 18.17 17.80 -13.72
C MET A 110 16.92 17.89 -14.59
#